data_AF-A0A2M8BDF1-F1
#
_entry.id   AF-A0A2M8BDF1-F1
#
_cell.length_a   1.000
_cell.length_b   1.000
_cell.length_c   1.000
_cell.angle_alpha   90.00
_cell.angle_beta   90.00
_cell.angle_gamma   90.00
#
_symmetry.space_group_name_H-M   'P 1'
#
loop_
_entity.id
_entity.type
_entity.pdbx_description
1 polymer ?
#
loop_
_entity_poly.entity_id
_entity_poly.type
_entity_poly.pdbx_seq_one_letter_code
_entity_poly.pdbx_strand_id
1 'polypeptide(L)'
;MSMTALFLAIVASVVTLLLIAKFWPRSGKMGINLKAVQCPSCGAPQPAVRVPRSLREVLWGGWTCSKCRCQMDKYGAPIEP
;
A
#
# COMPACT_ATOMS: atom_id res chain seq x y z
N MET A 1 -30.03 -0.16 -24.22
CA MET A 1 -29.14 0.94 -23.80
C MET A 1 -28.57 1.57 -25.06
N SER A 2 -28.78 2.87 -25.30
CA SER A 2 -28.31 3.51 -26.54
C SER A 2 -26.78 3.58 -26.60
N MET A 3 -26.19 3.58 -27.80
CA MET A 3 -24.73 3.77 -27.99
C MET A 3 -24.21 5.04 -27.29
N THR A 4 -25.02 6.10 -27.28
CA THR A 4 -24.72 7.35 -26.58
C THR A 4 -24.62 7.16 -25.07
N ALA A 5 -25.54 6.41 -24.47
CA ALA A 5 -25.52 6.12 -23.02
C ALA A 5 -24.29 5.27 -22.63
N LEU A 6 -23.92 4.28 -23.46
CA LEU A 6 -22.73 3.46 -23.22
C LEU A 6 -21.45 4.30 -23.29
N PHE A 7 -21.32 5.17 -24.29
CA PHE A 7 -20.16 6.04 -24.44
C PHE A 7 -19.99 6.98 -23.24
N LEU A 8 -21.07 7.64 -22.80
CA LEU A 8 -21.04 8.52 -21.64
C LEU A 8 -20.65 7.78 -20.35
N ALA A 9 -21.14 6.55 -20.16
CA ALA A 9 -20.77 5.73 -19.02
C ALA A 9 -19.26 5.41 -19.02
N ILE A 10 -18.70 5.01 -20.17
CA ILE A 10 -17.26 4.73 -20.30
C ILE A 10 -16.44 6.00 -19.99
N VAL A 11 -16.80 7.14 -20.59
CA VAL A 11 -16.09 8.40 -20.36
C VAL A 11 -16.14 8.78 -18.88
N ALA A 12 -17.30 8.70 -18.24
CA ALA A 12 -17.46 8.99 -16.81
C ALA A 12 -16.62 8.03 -15.94
N SER A 13 -16.60 6.73 -16.25
CA SER A 13 -15.76 5.76 -15.54
C SER A 13 -14.27 6.08 -15.68
N VAL A 14 -13.79 6.40 -16.89
CA VAL A 14 -12.39 6.76 -17.13
C VAL A 14 -12.02 8.02 -16.36
N VAL A 15 -12.83 9.07 -16.44
CA VAL A 15 -12.59 10.32 -15.69
C VAL A 15 -12.55 10.04 -14.19
N THR A 16 -13.48 9.26 -13.67
CA THR A 16 -13.52 8.89 -12.24
C THR A 16 -12.25 8.14 -11.82
N LEU A 17 -11.79 7.16 -12.61
CA LEU A 17 -10.55 6.43 -12.33
C LEU A 17 -9.33 7.36 -12.34
N LEU A 18 -9.26 8.31 -13.27
CA LEU A 18 -8.17 9.29 -13.34
C LEU A 18 -8.19 10.24 -12.13
N LEU A 19 -9.37 10.66 -11.67
CA LEU A 19 -9.50 11.47 -10.45
C LEU A 19 -9.07 10.68 -9.21
N ILE A 20 -9.51 9.44 -9.07
CA ILE A 20 -9.08 8.56 -7.97
C ILE A 20 -7.55 8.42 -7.99
N ALA A 21 -6.96 8.11 -9.14
CA ALA A 21 -5.51 7.98 -9.27
C ALA A 21 -4.76 9.28 -8.95
N LYS A 22 -5.32 10.44 -9.32
CA LYS A 22 -4.74 11.77 -9.06
C LYS A 22 -4.80 12.15 -7.58
N PHE A 23 -5.90 11.84 -6.91
CA PHE A 23 -6.16 12.26 -5.53
C PHE A 23 -5.88 11.17 -4.49
N TRP A 24 -5.44 9.98 -4.88
CA TRP A 24 -5.09 8.92 -3.95
C TRP A 24 -3.93 9.36 -3.02
N PRO A 25 -4.03 9.11 -1.70
CA PRO A 25 -2.99 9.51 -0.76
C PRO A 25 -1.65 8.81 -1.08
N ARG A 26 -0.56 9.60 -1.11
CA ARG A 26 0.80 9.10 -1.37
C ARG A 26 1.46 8.46 -0.14
N SER A 27 0.90 8.68 1.06
CA SER A 27 1.45 8.25 2.34
C SER A 27 0.35 7.83 3.32
N GLY A 28 0.74 7.42 4.53
CA GLY A 28 -0.18 7.01 5.58
C GLY A 28 -0.82 5.64 5.34
N LYS A 29 -1.96 5.39 5.99
CA LYS A 29 -2.65 4.09 6.02
C LYS A 29 -3.12 3.61 4.65
N MET A 30 -3.64 4.52 3.81
CA MET A 30 -4.11 4.21 2.46
C MET A 30 -3.03 4.39 1.38
N GLY A 31 -1.90 5.02 1.72
CA GLY A 31 -0.78 5.16 0.79
C GLY A 31 -0.12 3.83 0.43
N ILE A 32 0.52 3.80 -0.73
CA ILE A 32 1.23 2.62 -1.26
C ILE A 32 2.71 2.97 -1.32
N ASN A 33 3.53 2.20 -0.59
CA ASN A 33 4.98 2.27 -0.72
C ASN A 33 5.47 1.21 -1.71
N LEU A 34 6.13 1.67 -2.78
CA LEU A 34 6.78 0.84 -3.79
C LEU A 34 8.31 0.81 -3.63
N LYS A 35 8.86 1.57 -2.68
CA LYS A 35 10.30 1.59 -2.41
C LYS A 35 10.69 0.36 -1.59
N ALA A 36 11.93 -0.09 -1.78
CA ALA A 36 12.54 -1.08 -0.91
C ALA A 36 12.64 -0.54 0.53
N VAL A 37 12.40 -1.40 1.51
CA VAL A 37 12.43 -1.07 2.94
C VAL A 37 13.46 -1.96 3.62
N GLN A 38 14.20 -1.39 4.57
CA GLN A 38 15.10 -2.14 5.46
C GLN A 38 14.50 -2.15 6.86
N CYS A 39 14.81 -3.20 7.62
CA CYS A 39 14.41 -3.28 9.02
C CYS A 39 15.08 -2.16 9.81
N PRO A 40 14.33 -1.29 10.51
CA PRO A 40 14.92 -0.18 11.27
C PRO A 40 15.78 -0.64 12.45
N SER A 41 15.51 -1.83 12.99
CA SER A 41 16.26 -2.39 14.12
C SER A 41 17.58 -3.09 13.75
N CYS A 42 17.66 -3.79 12.60
CA CYS A 42 18.84 -4.62 12.27
C CYS A 42 19.37 -4.44 10.83
N GLY A 43 18.81 -3.52 10.05
CA GLY A 43 19.22 -3.23 8.67
C GLY A 43 18.85 -4.31 7.64
N ALA A 44 18.24 -5.43 8.05
CA ALA A 44 17.90 -6.51 7.12
C ALA A 44 16.90 -6.03 6.04
N PRO A 45 17.18 -6.25 4.74
CA PRO A 45 16.27 -5.86 3.67
C PRO A 45 14.95 -6.64 3.79
N GLN A 46 13.83 -5.95 3.62
CA GLN A 46 12.51 -6.58 3.61
C GLN A 46 12.14 -7.04 2.20
N PRO A 47 11.47 -8.19 2.06
CA PRO A 47 11.09 -8.73 0.75
C PRO A 47 10.04 -7.84 0.07
N ALA A 48 10.13 -7.73 -1.25
CA ALA A 48 9.18 -6.97 -2.07
C ALA A 48 7.77 -7.58 -2.03
N VAL A 49 7.68 -8.92 -2.07
CA VAL A 49 6.43 -9.65 -1.84
C VAL A 49 6.21 -9.76 -0.33
N ARG A 50 5.12 -9.16 0.15
CA ARG A 50 4.79 -9.12 1.58
C ARG A 50 4.04 -10.39 1.98
N VAL A 51 4.45 -10.99 3.10
CA VAL A 51 3.71 -12.07 3.77
C VAL A 51 3.34 -11.58 5.16
N PRO A 52 2.08 -11.16 5.39
CA PRO A 52 1.67 -10.56 6.65
C PRO A 52 1.69 -11.59 7.78
N ARG A 53 2.15 -11.17 8.96
CA ARG A 53 2.18 -11.98 10.20
C ARG A 53 1.19 -11.51 11.27
N SER A 54 0.45 -10.43 11.01
CA SER A 54 -0.57 -9.91 11.91
C SER A 54 -1.73 -9.30 11.14
N LEU A 55 -2.91 -9.18 11.77
CA LEU A 55 -4.06 -8.48 11.19
C LEU A 55 -3.73 -7.03 10.83
N ARG A 56 -2.82 -6.42 11.60
CA ARG A 56 -2.37 -5.06 11.32
C ARG A 56 -1.58 -4.97 10.01
N GLU A 57 -0.71 -5.93 9.76
CA GLU A 57 0.02 -6.02 8.49
C GLU A 57 -0.93 -6.30 7.32
N VAL A 58 -2.02 -7.04 7.54
CA VAL A 58 -3.06 -7.23 6.52
C VAL A 58 -3.74 -5.90 6.17
N LEU A 59 -4.13 -5.11 7.18
CA LEU A 59 -4.89 -3.87 6.99
C LEU A 59 -4.04 -2.70 6.48
N TRP A 60 -2.83 -2.54 7.02
CA TRP A 60 -2.01 -1.35 6.80
C TRP A 60 -0.69 -1.65 6.07
N GLY A 61 -0.42 -2.92 5.75
CA GLY A 61 0.88 -3.36 5.25
C GLY A 61 1.95 -3.32 6.33
N GLY A 62 3.20 -3.47 5.90
CA GLY A 62 4.35 -3.55 6.79
C GLY A 62 4.95 -4.94 6.81
N TRP A 63 5.83 -5.16 7.76
CA TRP A 63 6.56 -6.41 7.92
C TRP A 63 6.84 -6.68 9.39
N THR A 64 6.84 -7.97 9.74
CA THR A 64 7.59 -8.48 10.89
C THR A 64 8.92 -9.02 10.39
N CYS A 65 10.03 -8.41 10.82
CA CYS A 65 11.37 -8.83 10.42
C CYS A 65 11.63 -10.31 10.77
N SER A 66 12.10 -11.11 9.81
CA SER A 66 12.44 -12.51 10.04
C SER A 66 13.68 -12.71 10.92
N LYS A 67 14.60 -11.73 10.95
CA LYS A 67 15.86 -11.80 11.72
C LYS A 67 15.70 -11.39 13.19
N CYS A 68 15.14 -10.20 13.43
CA CYS A 68 15.07 -9.61 14.78
C CYS A 68 13.65 -9.45 15.33
N ARG A 69 12.62 -9.89 14.59
CA ARG A 69 11.20 -9.83 14.99
C ARG A 69 10.61 -8.43 15.19
N CYS A 70 11.38 -7.37 14.93
CA CYS A 70 10.88 -6.00 14.89
C CYS A 70 9.68 -5.89 13.92
N GLN A 71 8.57 -5.36 14.43
CA GLN A 71 7.42 -4.98 13.62
C GLN A 71 7.65 -3.57 13.10
N MET A 72 7.41 -3.37 11.80
CA MET A 72 7.51 -2.08 11.15
C MET A 72 6.36 -1.84 10.18
N ASP A 73 6.01 -0.59 9.95
CA ASP A 73 5.00 -0.23 8.97
C ASP A 73 5.52 -0.42 7.52
N LYS A 74 4.65 -0.15 6.54
CA LYS A 74 5.01 -0.29 5.12
C LYS A 74 6.07 0.69 4.63
N TYR A 75 6.44 1.69 5.44
CA TYR A 75 7.47 2.69 5.14
C TYR A 75 8.79 2.41 5.89
N GLY A 76 8.83 1.38 6.74
CA GLY A 76 10.01 1.00 7.52
C GLY A 76 10.14 1.69 8.87
N ALA A 77 9.10 2.40 9.33
CA ALA A 77 9.09 2.95 10.67
C ALA A 77 8.80 1.82 11.68
N PRO A 78 9.56 1.72 12.78
CA PRO A 78 9.30 0.72 13.81
C PRO A 78 7.93 0.98 14.41
N ILE A 79 7.29 -0.10 14.84
CA ILE A 79 6.08 0.02 15.62
C ILE A 79 6.43 -0.35 17.06
N GLU A 80 6.23 0.61 17.94
CA GLU A 80 6.22 0.37 19.37
C GLU A 80 5.12 -0.66 19.74
N PRO A 81 5.40 -1.56 20.69
CA PRO A 81 4.41 -2.50 21.21
C PRO A 81 3.22 -1.80 21.86
#